data_AF-A0A5J4THM2-F1
#
_entry.id   AF-A0A5J4THM2-F1
#
_cell.length_a   1.000
_cell.length_b   1.000
_cell.length_c   1.000
_cell.angle_alpha   90.00
_cell.angle_beta   90.00
_cell.angle_gamma   90.00
#
_symmetry.space_group_name_H-M   'P 1'
#
loop_
_entity.id
_entity.type
_entity.pdbx_description
1 polymer ?
#
loop_
_entity_poly.entity_id
_entity_poly.type
_entity_poly.pdbx_seq_one_letter_code
_entity_poly.pdbx_strand_id
1 'polypeptide(L)' 'MPPHRLDASSCFYYIGATIVSQQRENYNWLIADYNGQEDDTDFLPVANGEVVRVIQKGAVYYQVEKDDEQGKVPFECL' A
#
# COMPACT_ATOMS: atom_id res chain seq x y z
N MET A 1 26.52 -44.95 -15.06
CA MET A 1 26.68 -43.76 -15.93
C MET A 1 25.40 -43.63 -16.77
N PRO A 2 24.89 -42.42 -17.07
CA PRO A 2 24.65 -41.24 -16.20
C PRO A 2 23.20 -40.72 -16.48
N PRO A 3 22.78 -39.43 -16.41
CA PRO A 3 23.18 -38.25 -15.60
C PRO A 3 21.95 -37.49 -15.00
N HIS A 4 22.21 -36.31 -14.42
CA HIS A 4 21.30 -35.14 -14.28
C HIS A 4 20.24 -35.26 -13.14
N ARG A 5 20.02 -34.29 -12.24
CA ARG A 5 20.13 -32.84 -12.42
C ARG A 5 19.85 -32.12 -11.08
N LEU A 6 20.69 -31.14 -10.79
CA LEU A 6 20.50 -29.97 -9.90
C LEU A 6 20.54 -30.19 -8.38
N ASP A 7 21.57 -29.57 -7.84
CA ASP A 7 22.01 -29.44 -6.46
C ASP A 7 21.05 -28.58 -5.61
N ALA A 8 20.86 -28.99 -4.34
CA ALA A 8 20.00 -28.36 -3.35
C ALA A 8 20.63 -27.12 -2.67
N SER A 9 21.53 -26.42 -3.37
CA SER A 9 22.30 -25.27 -2.85
C SER A 9 22.14 -24.01 -3.72
N SER A 10 20.95 -23.77 -4.29
CA SER A 10 20.73 -22.60 -5.14
C SER A 10 19.31 -22.00 -5.08
N CYS A 11 18.72 -21.86 -3.90
CA CYS A 11 17.62 -20.91 -3.71
C CYS A 11 17.85 -19.95 -2.53
N PHE A 12 18.91 -20.18 -1.77
CA PHE A 12 19.24 -19.36 -0.62
C PHE A 12 20.58 -18.72 -0.94
N TYR A 13 20.60 -17.39 -0.86
CA TYR A 13 21.72 -16.47 -0.98
C TYR A 13 21.91 -15.77 -2.35
N TYR A 14 21.60 -14.47 -2.28
CA TYR A 14 22.04 -13.35 -3.12
C TYR A 14 21.13 -12.88 -4.27
N ILE A 15 20.05 -12.16 -3.91
CA ILE A 15 19.98 -10.72 -4.21
C ILE A 15 19.51 -9.99 -2.95
N GLY A 16 20.22 -8.92 -2.59
CA GLY A 16 20.31 -8.41 -1.22
C GLY A 16 19.03 -7.82 -0.62
N ALA A 17 18.97 -7.90 0.72
CA ALA A 17 18.48 -6.86 1.63
C ALA A 17 17.27 -5.99 1.22
N THR A 18 16.28 -6.52 0.51
CA THR A 18 14.93 -5.98 0.61
C THR A 18 14.18 -6.91 1.52
N ILE A 19 14.16 -6.53 2.79
CA ILE A 19 13.05 -6.84 3.68
C ILE A 19 11.82 -6.46 2.86
N VAL A 20 11.20 -7.41 2.16
CA VAL A 20 9.80 -7.24 1.77
C VAL A 20 9.13 -7.30 3.11
N SER A 21 9.06 -6.14 3.77
CA SER A 21 8.24 -5.92 4.93
C SER A 21 6.92 -6.57 4.58
N GLN A 22 6.51 -7.55 5.37
CA GLN A 22 5.17 -8.12 5.32
C GLN A 22 4.23 -6.95 5.64
N GLN A 23 3.95 -6.12 4.64
CA GLN A 23 3.08 -4.97 4.76
C GLN A 23 1.71 -5.62 4.86
N ARG A 24 1.21 -5.75 6.09
CA ARG A 24 -0.18 -6.08 6.35
C ARG A 24 -1.00 -5.23 5.38
N GLU A 25 -1.67 -5.91 4.48
CA GLU A 25 -2.49 -5.36 3.43
C GLU A 25 -3.67 -4.63 4.09
N ASN A 26 -3.44 -3.41 4.56
CA ASN A 26 -4.45 -2.54 5.16
C ASN A 26 -5.19 -1.81 4.04
N TYR A 27 -5.88 -2.57 3.19
CA TYR A 27 -6.76 -1.99 2.17
C TYR A 27 -8.14 -1.71 2.77
N ASN A 28 -8.59 -0.47 2.65
CA ASN A 28 -9.95 -0.06 3.02
C ASN A 28 -10.70 0.40 1.77
N TRP A 29 -12.01 0.16 1.79
CA TRP A 29 -12.93 0.60 0.77
C TRP A 29 -13.50 1.95 1.17
N LEU A 30 -13.65 2.85 0.21
CA LEU A 30 -14.16 4.18 0.47
C LEU A 30 -15.69 4.16 0.48
N ILE A 31 -16.27 4.64 1.59
CA ILE A 31 -17.73 4.74 1.81
C ILE A 31 -18.31 6.09 1.39
N ALA A 32 -17.46 7.08 1.10
CA ALA A 32 -17.87 8.41 0.70
C ALA A 32 -16.91 8.98 -0.33
N ASP A 33 -17.43 9.84 -1.22
CA ASP A 33 -16.61 10.69 -2.06
C ASP A 33 -16.00 11.84 -1.24
N TYR A 34 -14.73 12.13 -1.51
CA TYR A 34 -14.00 13.23 -0.91
C TYR A 34 -13.14 13.88 -1.99
N ASN A 35 -13.44 15.12 -2.36
CA ASN A 35 -12.77 15.82 -3.47
C ASN A 35 -11.39 16.40 -3.10
N GLY A 36 -10.84 16.08 -1.93
CA GLY A 36 -9.64 16.73 -1.41
C GLY A 36 -9.90 18.16 -0.92
N GLN A 37 -8.83 18.92 -0.70
CA GLN A 37 -8.88 20.37 -0.45
C GLN A 37 -8.16 21.09 -1.58
N GLU A 38 -8.82 22.07 -2.19
CA GLU A 38 -8.32 22.78 -3.38
C GLU A 38 -6.99 23.52 -3.16
N ASP A 39 -6.69 23.90 -1.92
CA ASP A 39 -5.46 24.63 -1.55
C ASP A 39 -4.39 23.74 -0.89
N ASP A 40 -4.70 22.44 -0.71
CA ASP A 40 -3.87 21.56 0.10
C ASP A 40 -3.66 20.21 -0.61
N THR A 41 -2.52 20.14 -1.29
CA THR A 41 -2.03 18.97 -2.03
C THR A 41 -1.76 17.75 -1.15
N ASP A 42 -1.79 17.89 0.17
CA ASP A 42 -1.73 16.73 1.06
C ASP A 42 -3.05 15.93 1.05
N PHE A 43 -4.17 16.49 0.59
CA PHE A 43 -5.47 15.82 0.58
C PHE A 43 -5.76 15.17 -0.77
N LEU A 44 -5.82 13.85 -0.77
CA LEU A 44 -6.07 13.08 -1.99
C LEU A 44 -7.57 13.09 -2.31
N PRO A 45 -7.98 13.46 -3.53
CA PRO A 45 -9.34 13.22 -3.97
C PRO A 45 -9.59 11.71 -4.11
N VAL A 46 -10.68 11.23 -3.55
CA VAL A 46 -11.09 9.83 -3.54
C VAL A 46 -12.58 9.69 -3.81
N ALA A 47 -12.97 8.63 -4.52
CA ALA A 47 -14.37 8.34 -4.82
C ALA A 47 -14.91 7.16 -4.00
N ASN A 48 -16.21 7.20 -3.70
CA ASN A 48 -16.91 6.04 -3.13
C ASN A 48 -16.72 4.80 -4.04
N GLY A 49 -16.39 3.66 -3.43
CA GLY A 49 -16.19 2.40 -4.13
C GLY A 49 -14.76 2.15 -4.60
N GLU A 50 -13.82 3.09 -4.37
CA GLU A 50 -12.40 2.85 -4.58
C GLU A 50 -11.75 2.14 -3.37
N VAL A 51 -10.63 1.46 -3.62
CA VAL A 51 -9.79 0.84 -2.59
C VAL A 51 -8.52 1.66 -2.43
N VAL A 52 -8.17 1.98 -1.20
CA VAL A 52 -6.93 2.68 -0.86
C VAL A 52 -6.18 1.93 0.21
N ARG A 53 -4.85 2.10 0.21
CA ARG A 53 -3.97 1.44 1.16
C ARG A 53 -3.66 2.36 2.33
N VAL A 54 -4.07 2.01 3.53
CA VAL A 54 -3.79 2.81 4.72
C VAL A 54 -2.35 2.58 5.18
N ILE A 55 -1.50 3.61 5.03
CA ILE A 55 -0.11 3.61 5.50
C ILE A 55 -0.07 3.98 6.99
N GLN A 56 -0.80 5.02 7.38
CA GLN A 56 -0.80 5.54 8.74
C GLN A 56 -2.21 5.88 9.20
N LYS A 57 -2.59 5.40 10.40
CA LYS A 57 -3.86 5.75 11.03
C LYS A 57 -3.65 6.93 11.97
N GLY A 58 -4.20 8.09 11.64
CA GLY A 58 -4.29 9.24 12.54
C GLY A 58 -5.57 9.24 13.37
N ALA A 59 -5.79 10.32 14.13
CA ALA A 59 -7.01 10.49 14.94
C ALA A 59 -8.17 11.14 14.15
N VAL A 60 -7.85 11.93 13.12
CA VAL A 60 -8.83 12.70 12.32
C VAL A 60 -8.74 12.34 10.83
N TYR A 61 -7.54 12.01 10.36
CA TYR A 61 -7.25 11.65 8.98
C TYR A 61 -6.34 10.42 8.96
N TYR A 62 -6.58 9.55 8.00
CA TYR A 62 -5.69 8.44 7.68
C TYR A 62 -4.83 8.84 6.48
N GLN A 63 -3.55 8.53 6.57
CA GLN A 63 -2.64 8.67 5.45
C GLN A 63 -2.74 7.41 4.61
N VAL A 64 -3.20 7.58 3.38
CA VAL A 64 -3.44 6.51 2.43
C VAL A 64 -2.54 6.66 1.21
N GLU A 65 -2.26 5.54 0.56
CA GLU A 65 -1.56 5.45 -0.71
C GLU A 65 -2.52 4.92 -1.77
N LYS A 66 -2.55 5.59 -2.91
CA LYS A 66 -3.36 5.26 -4.07
C LYS A 66 -2.55 5.60 -5.31
N ASP A 67 -2.41 4.65 -6.24
CA ASP A 67 -1.72 4.86 -7.52
C ASP A 67 -0.29 5.46 -7.38
N ASP A 68 0.50 4.97 -6.42
CA ASP A 68 1.84 5.50 -6.04
C ASP A 68 1.84 6.95 -5.48
N GLU A 69 0.66 7.56 -5.32
CA GLU A 69 0.46 8.86 -4.68
C GLU A 69 -0.01 8.68 -3.23
N GLN A 70 0.48 9.54 -2.35
CA GLN A 70 0.12 9.52 -0.93
C GLN A 70 -0.65 10.77 -0.57
N GLY A 71 -1.71 10.61 0.21
CA GLY A 71 -2.44 11.75 0.76
C GLY A 71 -3.29 11.39 1.96
N LYS A 72 -3.93 12.41 2.51
CA LYS A 72 -4.75 12.34 3.72
C LYS A 72 -6.21 12.21 3.31
N VAL A 73 -6.88 11.24 3.90
CA VAL A 73 -8.32 11.02 3.74
C VAL A 73 -8.96 10.98 5.14
N PRO A 74 -10.11 11.64 5.34
CA PRO A 74 -10.83 11.57 6.61
C PRO A 74 -11.21 10.12 6.95
N PHE A 75 -11.09 9.71 8.21
CA PHE A 75 -11.49 8.35 8.59
C PHE A 75 -13.00 8.11 8.39
N GLU A 76 -13.81 9.17 8.39
CA GLU A 76 -15.26 9.12 8.10
C GLU A 76 -15.57 8.67 6.66
N CYS A 77 -14.57 8.70 5.76
CA CYS A 77 -14.72 8.25 4.38
C CYS A 77 -14.28 6.79 4.16
N LEU A 78 -13.72 6.12 5.17
CA LEU A 78 -13.02 4.81 5.11
C LEU A 78 -13.66 3.69 5.94
#